data_AF-A0A0T6B8E8-F1
#
_entry.id   AF-A0A0T6B8E8-F1
#
_cell.length_a   1.000
_cell.length_b   1.000
_cell.length_c   1.000
_cell.angle_alpha   90.00
_cell.angle_beta   90.00
_cell.angle_gamma   90.00
#
_symmetry.space_group_name_H-M   'P 1'
#
loop_
_entity.id
_entity.type
_entity.pdbx_description
1 polymer ?
#
loop_
_entity_poly.entity_id
_entity_poly.type
_entity_poly.pdbx_seq_one_letter_code
_entity_poly.pdbx_strand_id
1 'polypeptide(L)'
;MSRLREHLPNITIYSNCGLKGFNFIVNSFWQVTNSLLQENLPHITAPGNPELFQKRFQDTWQFLFTISNKVDPSLIYEASFQDHMKRFNLPVYFEIRFQQISASFEADIIENSQETISDHPFLKLRISAAFWRSINHCFHSEVFLAHLTDQFVKLSLLLLSRFLFHINTLVENKKDPPSEIFVVNLMIDIENLKKSLGLQRNNDIPNSIYKIVPKKLWNFIEQIIKINENKLNETHKKLKDYLIDRKVDESVALLQQIFDIPRLYRRTNKFAPTTESNYIRDVVNPLEKFSSDYQVALKENLNDIMDNCVHKIGKQ
;
A
#
# COMPACT_ATOMS: atom_id res chain seq x y z
N MET A 1 23.03 14.70 -42.18
CA MET A 1 21.80 14.83 -41.35
C MET A 1 21.25 16.27 -41.25
N SER A 2 21.94 17.31 -41.74
CA SER A 2 21.45 18.71 -41.68
C SER A 2 20.39 19.06 -42.75
N ARG A 3 20.47 18.50 -43.96
CA ARG A 3 19.54 18.82 -45.07
C ARG A 3 18.13 18.23 -44.96
N LEU A 4 17.91 17.22 -44.11
CA LEU A 4 16.57 16.64 -43.88
C LEU A 4 15.74 17.45 -42.86
N ARG A 5 16.38 18.30 -42.05
CA ARG A 5 15.68 19.11 -41.03
C ARG A 5 14.90 20.29 -41.60
N GLU A 6 15.29 20.82 -42.75
CA GLU A 6 14.68 22.03 -43.32
C GLU A 6 13.50 21.76 -44.27
N HIS A 7 13.31 20.51 -44.73
CA HIS A 7 12.28 20.19 -45.72
C HIS A 7 11.10 19.38 -45.18
N LEU A 8 11.23 18.72 -44.03
CA LEU A 8 10.12 17.98 -43.41
C LEU A 8 8.95 18.88 -42.97
N PRO A 9 9.14 20.09 -42.40
CA PRO A 9 8.02 20.96 -42.02
C PRO A 9 7.25 21.48 -43.24
N ASN A 10 7.94 21.70 -44.37
CA ASN A 10 7.32 22.31 -45.55
C ASN A 10 6.51 21.32 -46.40
N ILE A 11 6.75 20.02 -46.27
CA ILE A 11 5.96 18.98 -46.98
C ILE A 11 4.64 18.70 -46.25
N THR A 12 4.59 18.89 -44.93
CA THR A 12 3.41 18.54 -44.11
C THR A 12 2.60 19.73 -43.60
N ILE A 13 3.17 20.92 -43.44
CA ILE A 13 2.49 22.04 -42.75
C ILE A 13 1.86 23.05 -43.72
N TYR A 14 2.47 23.29 -44.88
CA TYR A 14 1.82 24.06 -45.93
C TYR A 14 0.97 23.12 -46.76
N SER A 15 -0.33 23.19 -46.51
CA SER A 15 -1.38 22.58 -47.29
C SER A 15 -1.13 22.81 -48.77
N ASN A 16 -0.48 21.85 -49.43
CA ASN A 16 -0.49 21.74 -50.88
C ASN A 16 -1.97 21.69 -51.27
N CYS A 17 -2.48 22.75 -51.87
CA CYS A 17 -3.91 22.97 -52.07
C CYS A 17 -4.57 21.85 -52.92
N GLY A 18 -3.78 21.02 -53.61
CA GLY A 18 -4.19 19.81 -54.34
C GLY A 18 -3.98 18.46 -53.63
N LEU A 19 -3.38 18.41 -52.43
CA LEU A 19 -3.06 17.19 -51.67
C LEU A 19 -3.81 17.11 -50.32
N LYS A 20 -4.97 17.76 -50.21
CA LYS A 20 -5.81 17.78 -49.00
C LYS A 20 -6.30 16.42 -48.49
N GLY A 21 -5.89 15.29 -49.09
CA GLY A 21 -6.28 13.94 -48.71
C GLY A 21 -5.14 12.97 -48.37
N PHE A 22 -3.86 13.33 -48.56
CA PHE A 22 -2.76 12.38 -48.32
C PHE A 22 -1.97 12.71 -47.05
N ASN A 23 -2.14 11.88 -46.03
CA ASN A 23 -1.36 11.96 -44.80
C ASN A 23 0.03 11.35 -45.00
N PHE A 24 1.02 12.15 -45.40
CA PHE A 24 2.39 11.70 -45.65
C PHE A 24 3.05 11.03 -44.44
N ILE A 25 2.73 11.50 -43.22
CA ILE A 25 3.31 10.93 -42.00
C ILE A 25 2.84 9.49 -41.81
N VAL A 26 1.53 9.24 -41.92
CA VAL A 26 0.96 7.91 -41.73
C VAL A 26 1.24 7.01 -42.93
N ASN A 27 1.04 7.51 -44.14
CA ASN A 27 1.03 6.70 -45.37
C ASN A 27 2.41 6.55 -46.04
N SER A 28 3.44 7.27 -45.58
CA SER A 28 4.79 7.16 -46.15
C SER A 28 5.84 6.98 -45.06
N PHE A 29 6.04 8.01 -44.23
CA PHE A 29 7.11 7.97 -43.22
C PHE A 29 6.93 6.83 -42.22
N TRP A 30 5.73 6.70 -41.64
CA TRP A 30 5.43 5.69 -40.63
C TRP A 30 5.44 4.27 -41.21
N GLN A 31 4.88 4.04 -42.40
CA GLN A 31 4.89 2.72 -43.03
C GLN A 31 6.31 2.18 -43.20
N VAL A 32 7.22 3.00 -43.73
CA VAL A 32 8.64 2.62 -43.90
C VAL A 32 9.31 2.42 -42.54
N THR A 33 9.10 3.34 -41.60
CA THR A 33 9.70 3.27 -40.26
C THR A 33 9.23 2.03 -39.51
N ASN A 34 7.93 1.74 -39.50
CA ASN A 34 7.34 0.58 -38.87
C ASN A 34 7.88 -0.73 -39.46
N SER A 35 8.04 -0.81 -40.78
CA SER A 35 8.63 -1.97 -41.46
C SER A 35 10.09 -2.18 -41.02
N LEU A 36 10.91 -1.13 -41.02
CA LEU A 36 12.30 -1.21 -40.56
C LEU A 36 12.43 -1.60 -39.08
N LEU A 37 11.52 -1.10 -38.22
CA LEU A 37 11.48 -1.49 -36.80
C LEU A 37 11.11 -2.96 -36.63
N GLN A 38 10.23 -3.49 -37.48
CA GLN A 38 9.84 -4.90 -37.45
C GLN A 38 10.97 -5.82 -37.91
N GLU A 39 11.64 -5.46 -39.00
CA GLU A 39 12.72 -6.26 -39.60
C GLU A 39 13.99 -6.26 -38.75
N ASN A 40 14.42 -5.08 -38.28
CA ASN A 40 15.70 -4.94 -37.61
C ASN A 40 15.62 -5.13 -36.09
N LEU A 41 14.43 -5.01 -35.49
CA LEU A 41 14.24 -5.11 -34.04
C LEU A 41 13.07 -6.04 -33.66
N PRO A 42 13.08 -7.31 -34.10
CA PRO A 42 11.96 -8.24 -33.87
C PRO A 42 11.70 -8.51 -32.38
N HIS A 43 12.74 -8.47 -31.54
CA HIS A 43 12.66 -8.74 -30.10
C HIS A 43 12.41 -7.50 -29.24
N ILE A 44 12.15 -6.33 -29.84
CA ILE A 44 11.92 -5.09 -29.07
C ILE A 44 10.68 -5.20 -28.18
N THR A 45 9.69 -5.99 -28.60
CA THR A 45 8.40 -6.17 -27.90
C THR A 45 8.35 -7.43 -27.04
N ALA A 46 9.45 -8.16 -26.90
CA ALA A 46 9.49 -9.41 -26.15
C ALA A 46 9.39 -9.14 -24.62
N PRO A 47 8.42 -9.74 -23.91
CA PRO A 47 8.20 -9.45 -22.49
C PRO A 47 9.14 -10.21 -21.53
N GLY A 48 9.98 -11.12 -22.03
CA GLY A 48 10.80 -12.02 -21.19
C GLY A 48 11.78 -11.33 -20.23
N ASN A 49 12.19 -10.09 -20.53
CA ASN A 49 12.89 -9.22 -19.59
C ASN A 49 12.00 -8.01 -19.32
N PRO A 50 11.31 -7.93 -18.17
CA PRO A 50 10.31 -6.90 -17.93
C PRO A 50 10.94 -5.50 -17.79
N GLU A 51 12.18 -5.38 -17.28
CA GLU A 51 12.90 -4.10 -17.19
C GLU A 51 13.16 -3.51 -18.59
N LEU A 52 13.74 -4.33 -19.49
CA LEU A 52 13.99 -3.92 -20.87
C LEU A 52 12.69 -3.70 -21.63
N PHE A 53 11.66 -4.52 -21.40
CA PHE A 53 10.36 -4.35 -22.02
C PHE A 53 9.75 -2.99 -21.65
N GLN A 54 9.74 -2.63 -20.37
CA GLN A 54 9.19 -1.36 -19.90
C GLN A 54 9.91 -0.17 -20.53
N LYS A 55 11.25 -0.19 -20.52
CA LYS A 55 12.06 0.87 -21.13
C LYS A 55 11.79 1.00 -22.63
N ARG A 56 11.80 -0.10 -23.37
CA ARG A 56 11.53 -0.12 -24.82
C ARG A 56 10.13 0.35 -25.15
N PHE A 57 9.15 -0.04 -24.34
CA PHE A 57 7.76 0.41 -24.48
C PHE A 57 7.67 1.93 -24.30
N GLN A 58 8.30 2.48 -23.24
CA GLN A 58 8.32 3.91 -22.97
C GLN A 58 9.03 4.69 -24.09
N ASP A 59 10.19 4.22 -24.53
CA ASP A 59 10.96 4.85 -25.62
C ASP A 59 10.15 4.87 -26.92
N THR A 60 9.50 3.75 -27.26
CA THR A 60 8.65 3.63 -28.45
C THR A 60 7.43 4.54 -28.36
N TRP A 61 6.76 4.55 -27.20
CA TRP A 61 5.61 5.41 -26.96
C TRP A 61 5.99 6.89 -27.05
N GLN A 62 7.12 7.29 -26.45
CA GLN A 62 7.61 8.65 -26.48
C GLN A 62 8.01 9.09 -27.90
N PHE A 63 8.58 8.18 -28.70
CA PHE A 63 8.85 8.42 -30.11
C PHE A 63 7.57 8.74 -30.89
N LEU A 64 6.54 7.90 -30.77
CA LEU A 64 5.24 8.12 -31.44
C LEU A 64 4.55 9.39 -30.95
N PHE A 65 4.56 9.62 -29.64
CA PHE A 65 4.00 10.81 -29.02
C PHE A 65 4.69 12.10 -29.51
N THR A 66 6.01 12.07 -29.69
CA THR A 66 6.78 13.21 -30.22
C THR A 66 6.42 13.51 -31.67
N ILE A 67 6.19 12.49 -32.49
CA ILE A 67 5.72 12.66 -33.88
C ILE A 67 4.32 13.26 -33.89
N SER A 68 3.40 12.67 -33.11
CA SER A 68 2.01 13.12 -33.00
C SER A 68 1.92 14.59 -32.59
N ASN A 69 2.58 14.98 -31.48
CA ASN A 69 2.53 16.35 -30.99
C ASN A 69 3.13 17.39 -31.95
N LYS A 70 4.08 17.00 -32.81
CA LYS A 70 4.73 17.93 -33.75
C LYS A 70 3.94 18.14 -35.03
N VAL A 71 3.10 17.18 -35.42
CA VAL A 71 2.38 17.21 -36.69
C VAL A 71 0.89 17.39 -36.45
N ASP A 72 0.28 16.41 -35.78
CA ASP A 72 -1.14 16.39 -35.45
C ASP A 72 -1.36 15.43 -34.26
N PRO A 73 -1.83 15.94 -33.09
CA PRO A 73 -2.12 15.12 -31.91
C PRO A 73 -3.08 13.95 -32.16
N SER A 74 -3.93 14.03 -33.19
CA SER A 74 -4.87 12.96 -33.57
C SER A 74 -4.17 11.69 -34.03
N LEU A 75 -2.92 11.80 -34.52
CA LEU A 75 -2.10 10.69 -35.01
C LEU A 75 -1.88 9.59 -33.98
N ILE A 76 -1.94 9.92 -32.69
CA ILE A 76 -1.78 8.92 -31.64
C ILE A 76 -2.90 7.87 -31.69
N TYR A 77 -4.08 8.21 -32.23
CA TYR A 77 -5.23 7.32 -32.34
C TYR A 77 -5.27 6.55 -33.67
N GLU A 78 -4.31 6.79 -34.57
CA GLU A 78 -4.22 6.10 -35.86
C GLU A 78 -4.04 4.59 -35.68
N ALA A 79 -4.79 3.80 -36.46
CA ALA A 79 -4.80 2.34 -36.34
C ALA A 79 -3.39 1.75 -36.46
N SER A 80 -2.58 2.25 -37.40
CA SER A 80 -1.22 1.77 -37.63
C SER A 80 -0.25 2.05 -36.46
N PHE A 81 -0.45 3.14 -35.70
CA PHE A 81 0.32 3.43 -34.48
C PHE A 81 -0.11 2.49 -33.36
N GLN A 82 -1.43 2.33 -33.20
CA GLN A 82 -2.01 1.44 -32.20
C GLN A 82 -1.61 -0.02 -32.44
N ASP A 83 -1.61 -0.48 -33.69
CA ASP A 83 -1.24 -1.85 -34.05
C ASP A 83 0.23 -2.15 -33.76
N HIS A 84 1.13 -1.17 -33.96
CA HIS A 84 2.51 -1.31 -33.52
C HIS A 84 2.62 -1.42 -32.00
N MET A 85 1.88 -0.58 -31.26
CA MET A 85 1.89 -0.64 -29.80
C MET A 85 1.27 -1.93 -29.25
N LYS A 86 0.25 -2.51 -29.91
CA LYS A 86 -0.33 -3.81 -29.53
C LYS A 86 0.67 -4.97 -29.57
N ARG A 87 1.76 -4.85 -30.33
CA ARG A 87 2.84 -5.85 -30.33
C ARG A 87 3.54 -5.95 -28.98
N PHE A 88 3.54 -4.86 -28.20
CA PHE A 88 3.90 -4.92 -26.80
C PHE A 88 2.75 -5.56 -26.03
N ASN A 89 2.91 -6.83 -25.69
CA ASN A 89 1.93 -7.58 -24.92
C ASN A 89 1.91 -7.11 -23.45
N LEU A 90 1.24 -5.98 -23.22
CA LEU A 90 1.07 -5.38 -21.90
C LEU A 90 0.44 -6.34 -20.88
N PRO A 91 -0.56 -7.18 -21.23
CA PRO A 91 -1.06 -8.22 -20.33
C PRO A 91 0.03 -9.16 -19.81
N VAL A 92 0.90 -9.69 -20.68
CA VAL A 92 1.99 -10.60 -20.26
C VAL A 92 3.03 -9.86 -19.41
N TYR A 93 3.36 -8.62 -19.75
CA TYR A 93 4.22 -7.80 -18.91
C TYR A 93 3.64 -7.63 -17.50
N PHE A 94 2.35 -7.29 -17.41
CA PHE A 94 1.70 -7.13 -16.12
C PHE A 94 1.64 -8.45 -15.36
N GLU A 95 1.39 -9.58 -16.02
CA GLU A 95 1.38 -10.90 -15.39
C GLU A 95 2.73 -11.22 -14.72
N ILE A 96 3.85 -10.96 -15.41
CA ILE A 96 5.20 -11.13 -14.85
C ILE A 96 5.38 -10.21 -13.63
N ARG A 97 5.03 -8.93 -13.74
CA ARG A 97 5.14 -7.97 -12.63
C ARG A 97 4.24 -8.34 -11.45
N PHE A 98 3.02 -8.79 -11.73
CA PHE A 98 2.07 -9.26 -10.73
C PHE A 98 2.64 -10.44 -9.95
N GLN A 99 3.19 -11.44 -10.64
CA GLN A 99 3.81 -12.60 -10.00
C GLN A 99 5.02 -12.20 -9.17
N GLN A 100 5.92 -11.36 -9.71
CA GLN A 100 7.10 -10.88 -8.97
C GLN A 100 6.74 -10.16 -7.67
N ILE A 101 5.77 -9.23 -7.74
CA ILE A 101 5.36 -8.44 -6.57
C ILE A 101 4.57 -9.31 -5.59
N SER A 102 3.57 -10.05 -6.06
CA SER A 102 2.67 -10.82 -5.18
C SER A 102 3.36 -12.03 -4.57
N ALA A 103 4.19 -12.75 -5.31
CA ALA A 103 4.91 -13.90 -4.77
C ALA A 103 5.95 -13.47 -3.73
N SER A 104 6.66 -12.36 -3.97
CA SER A 104 7.57 -11.79 -2.97
C SER A 104 6.82 -11.39 -1.69
N PHE A 105 5.63 -10.79 -1.82
CA PHE A 105 4.83 -10.41 -0.67
C PHE A 105 4.28 -11.61 0.11
N GLU A 106 3.77 -12.63 -0.58
CA GLU A 106 3.25 -13.84 0.07
C GLU A 106 4.34 -14.65 0.76
N ALA A 107 5.54 -14.75 0.16
CA ALA A 107 6.69 -15.39 0.79
C ALA A 107 7.03 -14.70 2.12
N ASP A 108 7.11 -13.36 2.12
CA ASP A 108 7.35 -12.58 3.33
C ASP A 108 6.24 -12.77 4.37
N ILE A 109 4.96 -12.85 3.98
CA ILE A 109 3.86 -13.08 4.93
C ILE A 109 3.95 -14.47 5.57
N ILE A 110 4.26 -15.50 4.79
CA ILE A 110 4.30 -16.89 5.28
C ILE A 110 5.51 -17.08 6.22
N GLU A 111 6.69 -16.59 5.82
CA GLU A 111 7.92 -16.71 6.60
C GLU A 111 7.87 -15.88 7.89
N ASN A 112 7.22 -14.71 7.87
CA ASN A 112 7.15 -13.79 9.01
C ASN A 112 5.84 -13.94 9.81
N SER A 113 5.26 -15.14 9.84
CA SER A 113 4.15 -15.49 10.75
C SER A 113 4.53 -15.36 12.23
N GLN A 114 5.83 -15.32 12.54
CA GLN A 114 6.39 -14.97 13.85
C GLN A 114 6.60 -13.46 13.96
N GLU A 115 6.45 -12.92 15.17
CA GLU A 115 6.56 -11.50 15.55
C GLU A 115 7.96 -10.91 15.33
N THR A 116 8.35 -10.84 14.06
CA THR A 116 9.71 -10.56 13.64
C THR A 116 9.90 -9.07 13.47
N ILE A 117 10.92 -8.56 14.15
CA ILE A 117 11.33 -7.17 14.05
C ILE A 117 11.97 -6.94 12.68
N SER A 118 11.61 -5.82 12.08
CA SER A 118 12.11 -5.34 10.81
C SER A 118 13.29 -4.39 11.00
N ASP A 119 14.22 -4.42 10.05
CA ASP A 119 15.34 -3.46 9.98
C ASP A 119 14.93 -2.13 9.31
N HIS A 120 13.64 -1.95 9.02
CA HIS A 120 13.14 -0.80 8.28
C HIS A 120 13.11 0.47 9.15
N PRO A 121 13.47 1.66 8.62
CA PRO A 121 13.67 2.86 9.44
C PRO A 121 12.45 3.33 10.26
N PHE A 122 11.25 3.07 9.76
CA PHE A 122 10.00 3.52 10.39
C PHE A 122 8.93 2.43 10.55
N LEU A 123 9.23 1.19 10.14
CA LEU A 123 8.30 0.06 10.27
C LEU A 123 8.96 -1.00 11.13
N LYS A 124 8.35 -1.29 12.27
CA LYS A 124 8.89 -2.20 13.28
C LYS A 124 8.69 -3.65 12.91
N LEU A 125 7.62 -4.00 12.19
CA LEU A 125 7.30 -5.38 11.84
C LEU A 125 7.67 -5.69 10.40
N ARG A 126 8.19 -6.90 10.16
CA ARG A 126 8.57 -7.34 8.81
C ARG A 126 7.39 -7.40 7.87
N ILE A 127 6.21 -7.82 8.36
CA ILE A 127 5.00 -7.86 7.55
C ILE A 127 4.59 -6.46 7.04
N SER A 128 4.69 -5.44 7.88
CA SER A 128 4.43 -4.04 7.51
C SER A 128 5.44 -3.57 6.47
N ALA A 129 6.72 -3.91 6.64
CA ALA A 129 7.78 -3.56 5.71
C ALA A 129 7.64 -4.27 4.35
N ALA A 130 7.22 -5.54 4.35
CA ALA A 130 6.93 -6.31 3.14
C ALA A 130 5.77 -5.71 2.35
N PHE A 131 4.70 -5.32 3.05
CA PHE A 131 3.56 -4.62 2.45
C PHE A 131 3.99 -3.29 1.83
N TRP A 132 4.74 -2.47 2.59
CA TRP A 132 5.26 -1.19 2.12
C TRP A 132 6.13 -1.33 0.88
N ARG A 133 7.07 -2.29 0.88
CA ARG A 133 7.94 -2.58 -0.26
C ARG A 133 7.13 -2.95 -1.51
N SER A 134 6.16 -3.84 -1.35
CA SER A 134 5.34 -4.35 -2.46
C SER A 134 4.48 -3.25 -3.09
N ILE A 135 3.86 -2.40 -2.27
CA ILE A 135 3.10 -1.26 -2.78
C ILE A 135 3.99 -0.23 -3.48
N ASN A 136 5.17 0.09 -2.93
CA ASN A 136 6.09 1.01 -3.61
C ASN A 136 6.55 0.45 -4.95
N HIS A 137 6.76 -0.87 -5.03
CA HIS A 137 7.17 -1.54 -6.25
C HIS A 137 6.11 -1.36 -7.37
N CYS A 138 4.82 -1.41 -7.05
CA CYS A 138 3.73 -1.18 -8.02
C CYS A 138 3.81 0.20 -8.71
N PHE A 139 4.30 1.23 -8.00
CA PHE A 139 4.34 2.61 -8.49
C PHE A 139 5.76 3.13 -8.70
N HIS A 140 6.75 2.24 -8.74
CA HIS A 140 8.13 2.62 -9.06
C HIS A 140 8.24 3.05 -10.52
N SER A 141 9.09 4.04 -10.82
CA SER A 141 9.24 4.60 -12.18
C SER A 141 9.72 3.58 -13.22
N GLU A 142 10.43 2.55 -12.78
CA GLU A 142 10.97 1.46 -13.62
C GLU A 142 10.03 0.24 -13.71
N VAL A 143 8.83 0.32 -13.13
CA VAL A 143 7.84 -0.76 -13.15
C VAL A 143 6.48 -0.28 -13.65
N PHE A 144 6.06 0.89 -13.19
CA PHE A 144 4.77 1.45 -13.54
C PHE A 144 4.70 1.81 -15.03
N LEU A 145 3.59 1.44 -15.66
CA LEU A 145 3.21 1.86 -17.00
C LEU A 145 1.85 2.54 -16.93
N ALA A 146 1.75 3.79 -17.38
CA ALA A 146 0.50 4.55 -17.34
C ALA A 146 -0.66 3.86 -18.09
N HIS A 147 -0.36 3.05 -19.11
CA HIS A 147 -1.33 2.24 -19.87
C HIS A 147 -1.92 1.09 -19.07
N LEU A 148 -1.30 0.73 -17.94
CA LEU A 148 -1.70 -0.33 -17.02
C LEU A 148 -2.10 0.22 -15.64
N THR A 149 -2.47 1.50 -15.58
CA THR A 149 -2.79 2.18 -14.31
C THR A 149 -3.85 1.42 -13.52
N ASP A 150 -4.93 1.00 -14.18
CA ASP A 150 -6.03 0.24 -13.59
C ASP A 150 -5.54 -1.07 -12.96
N GLN A 151 -4.65 -1.79 -13.64
CA GLN A 151 -4.11 -3.07 -13.17
C GLN A 151 -3.16 -2.89 -11.98
N PHE A 152 -2.26 -1.90 -12.01
CA PHE A 152 -1.38 -1.59 -10.88
C PHE A 152 -2.15 -1.06 -9.66
N VAL A 153 -3.16 -0.22 -9.89
CA VAL A 153 -4.06 0.23 -8.82
C VAL A 153 -4.79 -0.97 -8.22
N LYS A 154 -5.38 -1.86 -9.04
CA LYS A 154 -6.02 -3.08 -8.57
C LYS A 154 -5.06 -3.95 -7.75
N LEU A 155 -3.81 -4.14 -8.20
CA LEU A 155 -2.79 -4.88 -7.45
C LEU A 155 -2.52 -4.24 -6.08
N SER A 156 -2.37 -2.91 -6.03
CA SER A 156 -2.18 -2.21 -4.75
C SER A 156 -3.33 -2.43 -3.75
N LEU A 157 -4.57 -2.50 -4.24
CA LEU A 157 -5.75 -2.79 -3.43
C LEU A 157 -5.78 -4.25 -2.95
N LEU A 158 -5.39 -5.19 -3.82
CA LEU A 158 -5.27 -6.60 -3.45
C LEU A 158 -4.21 -6.82 -2.38
N LEU A 159 -3.05 -6.15 -2.49
CA LEU A 159 -1.99 -6.19 -1.48
C LEU A 159 -2.47 -5.65 -0.14
N LEU A 160 -3.17 -4.51 -0.12
CA LEU A 160 -3.73 -3.95 1.12
C LEU A 160 -4.78 -4.88 1.72
N SER A 161 -5.70 -5.39 0.91
CA SER A 161 -6.73 -6.33 1.36
C SER A 161 -6.10 -7.57 1.99
N ARG A 162 -5.06 -8.13 1.36
CA ARG A 162 -4.33 -9.28 1.87
C ARG A 162 -3.59 -8.99 3.18
N PHE A 163 -2.91 -7.85 3.27
CA PHE A 163 -2.25 -7.39 4.50
C PHE A 163 -3.23 -7.28 5.67
N LEU A 164 -4.34 -6.57 5.46
CA LEU A 164 -5.36 -6.39 6.48
C LEU A 164 -6.05 -7.71 6.86
N PHE A 165 -6.34 -8.56 5.87
CA PHE A 165 -6.91 -9.88 6.13
C PHE A 165 -6.00 -10.71 7.04
N HIS A 166 -4.70 -10.77 6.73
CA HIS A 166 -3.74 -11.49 7.55
C HIS A 166 -3.70 -10.97 9.00
N ILE A 167 -3.65 -9.65 9.19
CA ILE A 167 -3.70 -9.03 10.52
C ILE A 167 -4.96 -9.42 11.29
N ASN A 168 -6.12 -9.30 10.65
CA ASN A 168 -7.39 -9.66 11.29
C ASN A 168 -7.41 -11.14 11.69
N THR A 169 -6.90 -12.03 10.84
CA THR A 169 -6.82 -13.46 11.16
C THR A 169 -5.89 -13.77 12.32
N LEU A 170 -4.80 -13.02 12.50
CA LEU A 170 -3.89 -13.18 13.64
C LEU A 170 -4.58 -12.79 14.96
N VAL A 171 -5.30 -11.67 14.97
CA VAL A 171 -6.00 -11.14 16.15
C VAL A 171 -7.16 -12.04 16.57
N GLU A 172 -7.86 -12.63 15.60
CA GLU A 172 -9.00 -13.53 15.84
C GLU A 172 -8.56 -14.96 16.26
N ASN A 173 -7.27 -15.30 16.11
CA ASN A 173 -6.75 -16.62 16.44
C ASN A 173 -6.58 -16.81 17.96
N LYS A 174 -7.52 -17.52 18.58
CA LYS A 174 -7.47 -17.84 20.02
C LYS A 174 -6.45 -18.90 20.42
N LYS A 175 -5.97 -19.73 19.48
CA LYS A 175 -5.05 -20.83 19.80
C LYS A 175 -3.63 -20.35 20.03
N ASP A 176 -3.23 -19.35 19.25
CA ASP A 176 -1.92 -18.73 19.31
C ASP A 176 -2.10 -17.22 19.22
N PRO A 177 -2.51 -16.58 20.35
CA PRO A 177 -2.82 -15.16 20.36
C PRO A 177 -1.53 -14.34 20.21
N PRO A 178 -1.55 -13.25 19.42
CA PRO A 178 -0.39 -12.38 19.29
C PRO A 178 -0.03 -11.76 20.64
N SER A 179 1.26 -11.50 20.83
CA SER A 179 1.79 -10.77 21.96
C SER A 179 1.35 -9.32 21.92
N GLU A 180 1.33 -8.73 23.11
CA GLU A 180 1.02 -7.32 23.29
C GLU A 180 2.00 -6.41 22.56
N ILE A 181 3.30 -6.71 22.62
CA ILE A 181 4.34 -5.91 21.97
C ILE A 181 4.18 -5.93 20.45
N PHE A 182 3.78 -7.07 19.88
CA PHE A 182 3.47 -7.18 18.46
C PHE A 182 2.30 -6.31 18.06
N VAL A 183 1.18 -6.38 18.80
CA VAL A 183 -0.03 -5.59 18.49
C VAL A 183 0.26 -4.09 18.61
N VAL A 184 0.99 -3.66 19.64
CA VAL A 184 1.40 -2.26 19.80
C VAL A 184 2.30 -1.80 18.64
N ASN A 185 3.30 -2.61 18.26
CA ASN A 185 4.16 -2.29 17.13
C ASN A 185 3.38 -2.22 15.81
N LEU A 186 2.38 -3.08 15.62
CA LEU A 186 1.52 -3.08 14.44
C LEU A 186 0.64 -1.84 14.36
N MET A 187 0.08 -1.38 15.49
CA MET A 187 -0.68 -0.12 15.54
C MET A 187 0.19 1.07 15.14
N ILE A 188 1.44 1.12 15.63
CA ILE A 188 2.41 2.16 15.25
C ILE A 188 2.73 2.09 13.75
N ASP A 189 2.97 0.89 13.23
CA ASP A 189 3.27 0.69 11.81
C ASP A 189 2.11 1.12 10.92
N ILE A 190 0.86 0.81 11.29
CA ILE A 190 -0.33 1.26 10.55
C ILE A 190 -0.41 2.79 10.50
N GLU A 191 -0.12 3.47 11.60
CA GLU A 191 -0.09 4.94 11.62
C GLU A 191 1.03 5.52 10.74
N ASN A 192 2.21 4.89 10.73
CA ASN A 192 3.31 5.29 9.86
C ASN A 192 3.02 5.00 8.38
N LEU A 193 2.36 3.88 8.08
CA LEU A 193 1.87 3.54 6.74
C LEU A 193 0.84 4.57 6.26
N LYS A 194 -0.12 4.95 7.10
CA LYS A 194 -1.12 5.99 6.76
C LYS A 194 -0.45 7.29 6.35
N LYS A 195 0.57 7.73 7.09
CA LYS A 195 1.36 8.93 6.74
C LYS A 195 2.06 8.76 5.38
N SER A 196 2.74 7.64 5.19
CA SER A 196 3.57 7.38 4.00
C SER A 196 2.73 7.16 2.73
N LEU A 197 1.50 6.66 2.88
CA LEU A 197 0.54 6.49 1.80
C LEU A 197 -0.21 7.79 1.45
N GLY A 198 0.09 8.91 2.13
CA GLY A 198 -0.58 10.19 1.92
C GLY A 198 -2.02 10.24 2.46
N LEU A 199 -2.35 9.39 3.43
CA LEU A 199 -3.70 9.25 4.00
C LEU A 199 -3.96 10.25 5.15
N GLN A 200 -2.99 11.09 5.54
CA GLN A 200 -3.17 12.06 6.63
C GLN A 200 -3.08 13.50 6.10
N ARG A 201 -4.25 14.18 6.10
CA ARG A 201 -4.50 15.60 5.72
C ARG A 201 -4.44 15.90 4.21
N ASN A 202 -5.57 16.39 3.69
CA ASN A 202 -5.74 17.06 2.38
C ASN A 202 -5.18 16.35 1.14
N ASN A 203 -5.46 15.05 0.96
CA ASN A 203 -5.28 14.34 -0.33
C ASN A 203 -3.97 14.70 -1.06
N ASP A 204 -2.83 14.54 -0.40
CA ASP A 204 -1.53 14.92 -0.95
C ASP A 204 -1.00 13.84 -1.92
N ILE A 205 -1.73 13.63 -3.02
CA ILE A 205 -1.34 12.72 -4.11
C ILE A 205 0.09 13.00 -4.59
N PRO A 206 0.54 14.26 -4.78
CA PRO A 206 1.91 14.56 -5.20
C PRO A 206 3.01 14.00 -4.30
N ASN A 207 2.77 13.93 -2.99
CA ASN A 207 3.73 13.38 -2.02
C ASN A 207 3.46 11.91 -1.65
N SER A 208 2.43 11.30 -2.25
CA SER A 208 2.11 9.89 -2.05
C SER A 208 2.78 8.96 -3.07
N ILE A 209 2.62 7.66 -2.86
CA ILE A 209 2.97 6.61 -3.84
C ILE A 209 2.25 6.78 -5.20
N TYR A 210 1.12 7.48 -5.23
CA TYR A 210 0.30 7.64 -6.43
C TYR A 210 0.75 8.81 -7.31
N LYS A 211 1.84 9.51 -6.97
CA LYS A 211 2.34 10.68 -7.74
C LYS A 211 2.59 10.41 -9.23
N ILE A 212 2.92 9.17 -9.58
CA ILE A 212 3.20 8.74 -10.96
C ILE A 212 1.92 8.45 -11.78
N VAL A 213 0.77 8.32 -11.10
CA VAL A 213 -0.51 8.08 -11.74
C VAL A 213 -0.92 9.30 -12.58
N PRO A 214 -1.45 9.12 -13.80
CA PRO A 214 -1.90 10.22 -14.64
C PRO A 214 -2.88 11.17 -13.91
N LYS A 215 -2.63 12.49 -13.99
CA LYS A 215 -3.44 13.53 -13.31
C LYS A 215 -4.94 13.43 -13.56
N LYS A 216 -5.35 13.02 -14.76
CA LYS A 216 -6.76 12.80 -15.12
C LYS A 216 -7.48 11.75 -14.25
N LEU A 217 -6.72 10.88 -13.57
CA LEU A 217 -7.24 9.84 -12.69
C LEU A 217 -7.15 10.21 -11.20
N TRP A 218 -6.60 11.38 -10.85
CA TRP A 218 -6.39 11.75 -9.44
C TRP A 218 -7.69 11.79 -8.64
N ASN A 219 -8.79 12.28 -9.20
CA ASN A 219 -10.10 12.27 -8.52
C ASN A 219 -10.55 10.85 -8.13
N PHE A 220 -10.20 9.84 -8.92
CA PHE A 220 -10.49 8.45 -8.61
C PHE A 220 -9.54 7.90 -7.55
N ILE A 221 -8.25 8.24 -7.63
CA ILE A 221 -7.26 7.92 -6.61
C ILE A 221 -7.63 8.52 -5.24
N GLU A 222 -8.16 9.74 -5.19
CA GLU A 222 -8.63 10.35 -3.94
C GLU A 222 -9.74 9.53 -3.27
N GLN A 223 -10.65 8.94 -4.05
CA GLN A 223 -11.69 8.07 -3.52
C GLN A 223 -11.09 6.77 -2.97
N ILE A 224 -10.13 6.18 -3.68
CA ILE A 224 -9.39 5.00 -3.23
C ILE A 224 -8.64 5.27 -1.93
N ILE A 225 -7.93 6.39 -1.84
CA ILE A 225 -7.20 6.85 -0.64
C ILE A 225 -8.13 6.87 0.56
N LYS A 226 -9.31 7.48 0.43
CA LYS A 226 -10.32 7.55 1.51
C LYS A 226 -10.84 6.17 1.92
N ILE A 227 -11.12 5.30 0.95
CA ILE A 227 -11.58 3.93 1.23
C ILE A 227 -10.50 3.14 1.97
N ASN A 228 -9.24 3.23 1.51
CA ASN A 228 -8.11 2.55 2.13
C ASN A 228 -7.85 3.06 3.55
N GLU A 229 -7.96 4.38 3.75
CA GLU A 229 -7.86 4.99 5.08
C GLU A 229 -8.93 4.44 6.04
N ASN A 230 -10.18 4.35 5.60
CA ASN A 230 -11.26 3.78 6.40
C ASN A 230 -10.97 2.32 6.78
N LYS A 231 -10.47 1.50 5.85
CA LYS A 231 -10.11 0.09 6.12
C LYS A 231 -8.93 -0.07 7.08
N LEU A 232 -7.93 0.81 6.99
CA LEU A 232 -6.84 0.86 7.95
C LEU A 232 -7.34 1.29 9.33
N ASN A 233 -8.23 2.28 9.40
CA ASN A 233 -8.84 2.74 10.66
C ASN A 233 -9.70 1.66 11.32
N GLU A 234 -10.51 0.92 10.54
CA GLU A 234 -11.28 -0.24 11.04
C GLU A 234 -10.36 -1.30 11.66
N THR A 235 -9.26 -1.63 10.98
CA THR A 235 -8.29 -2.63 11.47
C THR A 235 -7.54 -2.11 12.70
N HIS A 236 -7.12 -0.84 12.70
CA HIS A 236 -6.48 -0.21 13.87
C HIS A 236 -7.41 -0.22 15.09
N LYS A 237 -8.71 0.04 14.90
CA LYS A 237 -9.71 -0.07 15.97
C LYS A 237 -9.81 -1.50 16.52
N LYS A 238 -9.85 -2.51 15.66
CA LYS A 238 -9.86 -3.92 16.12
C LYS A 238 -8.64 -4.29 16.94
N LEU A 239 -7.45 -3.82 16.55
CA LEU A 239 -6.22 -4.03 17.33
C LEU A 239 -6.29 -3.36 18.70
N LYS A 240 -6.85 -2.15 18.75
CA LYS A 240 -7.10 -1.43 19.99
C LYS A 240 -8.08 -2.19 20.91
N ASP A 241 -9.21 -2.62 20.35
CA ASP A 241 -10.24 -3.37 21.09
C ASP A 241 -9.65 -4.68 21.64
N TYR A 242 -8.80 -5.37 20.86
CA TYR A 242 -8.08 -6.57 21.31
C TYR A 242 -7.17 -6.30 22.52
N LEU A 243 -6.40 -5.20 22.51
CA LEU A 243 -5.55 -4.84 23.66
C LEU A 243 -6.39 -4.53 24.90
N ILE A 244 -7.50 -3.81 24.72
CA ILE A 244 -8.42 -3.49 25.81
C ILE A 244 -8.99 -4.78 26.40
N ASP A 245 -9.54 -5.67 25.57
CA ASP A 245 -10.15 -6.92 26.03
C ASP A 245 -9.11 -7.80 26.75
N ARG A 246 -7.89 -7.90 26.21
CA ARG A 246 -6.80 -8.63 26.87
C ARG A 246 -6.47 -8.08 28.26
N LYS A 247 -6.36 -6.75 28.40
CA LYS A 247 -6.07 -6.12 29.69
C LYS A 247 -7.21 -6.27 30.69
N VAL A 248 -8.45 -6.15 30.21
CA VAL A 248 -9.64 -6.39 31.02
C VAL A 248 -9.65 -7.83 31.51
N ASP A 249 -9.41 -8.83 30.65
CA ASP A 249 -9.38 -10.24 31.04
C ASP A 249 -8.28 -10.52 32.08
N GLU A 250 -7.08 -9.94 31.92
CA GLU A 250 -5.98 -10.04 32.90
C GLU A 250 -6.38 -9.47 34.27
N SER A 251 -6.99 -8.28 34.31
CA SER A 251 -7.46 -7.65 35.56
C SER A 251 -8.65 -8.38 36.19
N VAL A 252 -9.60 -8.86 35.37
CA VAL A 252 -10.80 -9.57 35.84
C VAL A 252 -10.46 -10.95 36.40
N ALA A 253 -9.46 -11.63 35.84
CA ALA A 253 -8.95 -12.88 36.42
C ALA A 253 -8.44 -12.66 37.85
N LEU A 254 -7.81 -11.51 38.12
CA LEU A 254 -7.38 -11.12 39.46
C LEU A 254 -8.56 -10.72 40.35
N LEU A 255 -9.66 -10.17 39.77
CA LEU A 255 -10.84 -9.82 40.55
C LEU A 255 -11.48 -11.03 41.27
N GLN A 256 -11.32 -12.23 40.73
CA GLN A 256 -11.86 -13.45 41.35
C GLN A 256 -11.30 -13.70 42.76
N GLN A 257 -10.11 -13.16 43.07
CA GLN A 257 -9.51 -13.26 44.41
C GLN A 257 -10.33 -12.53 45.49
N ILE A 258 -11.25 -11.63 45.11
CA ILE A 258 -12.13 -10.94 46.06
C ILE A 258 -13.02 -11.92 46.84
N PHE A 259 -13.39 -13.04 46.22
CA PHE A 259 -14.24 -14.05 46.85
C PHE A 259 -13.53 -14.77 48.01
N ASP A 260 -12.20 -14.73 48.06
CA ASP A 260 -11.41 -15.30 49.16
C ASP A 260 -11.19 -14.30 50.30
N ILE A 261 -11.44 -13.00 50.11
CA ILE A 261 -11.27 -11.97 51.15
C ILE A 261 -12.15 -12.25 52.39
N PRO A 262 -13.45 -12.59 52.28
CA PRO A 262 -14.25 -12.94 53.44
C PRO A 262 -13.71 -14.15 54.22
N ARG A 263 -13.06 -15.11 53.53
CA ARG A 263 -12.43 -16.27 54.17
C ARG A 263 -11.17 -15.87 54.93
N LEU A 264 -10.37 -14.96 54.38
CA LEU A 264 -9.14 -14.45 55.00
C LEU A 264 -9.38 -13.64 56.29
N TYR A 265 -10.57 -13.04 56.43
CA TYR A 265 -10.97 -12.27 57.62
C TYR A 265 -11.90 -13.05 58.57
N ARG A 266 -12.54 -14.13 58.11
CA ARG A 266 -13.27 -15.05 58.99
C ARG A 266 -12.29 -15.73 59.93
N ARG A 267 -12.50 -15.55 61.24
CA ARG A 267 -11.72 -16.14 62.35
C ARG A 267 -10.33 -15.56 62.58
N THR A 268 -10.05 -14.36 62.07
CA THR A 268 -8.86 -13.60 62.46
C THR A 268 -9.24 -12.43 63.36
N ASN A 269 -8.60 -12.28 64.53
CA ASN A 269 -8.69 -11.07 65.39
C ASN A 269 -7.96 -9.87 64.75
N LYS A 270 -8.09 -9.69 63.43
CA LYS A 270 -7.47 -8.58 62.70
C LYS A 270 -8.30 -7.32 62.87
N PHE A 271 -7.62 -6.20 63.11
CA PHE A 271 -8.24 -4.88 63.16
C PHE A 271 -8.81 -4.48 61.80
N ALA A 272 -9.75 -3.52 61.81
CA ALA A 272 -10.28 -2.95 60.58
C ALA A 272 -9.13 -2.37 59.72
N PRO A 273 -9.13 -2.60 58.39
CA PRO A 273 -8.04 -2.14 57.52
C PRO A 273 -7.93 -0.61 57.54
N THR A 274 -6.72 -0.08 57.72
CA THR A 274 -6.39 1.36 57.64
C THR A 274 -5.59 1.72 56.39
N THR A 275 -5.19 0.71 55.60
CA THR A 275 -4.43 0.87 54.36
C THR A 275 -5.20 0.25 53.19
N GLU A 276 -4.92 0.72 51.98
CA GLU A 276 -5.49 0.16 50.75
C GLU A 276 -5.24 -1.34 50.64
N SER A 277 -6.24 -2.05 50.09
CA SER A 277 -6.17 -3.50 49.92
C SER A 277 -5.14 -3.84 48.85
N ASN A 278 -4.20 -4.72 49.16
CA ASN A 278 -3.21 -5.23 48.19
C ASN A 278 -3.88 -5.81 46.95
N TYR A 279 -5.08 -6.39 47.11
CA TYR A 279 -5.90 -6.88 46.01
C TYR A 279 -6.24 -5.80 44.96
N ILE A 280 -6.56 -4.57 45.38
CA ILE A 280 -6.85 -3.48 44.43
C ILE A 280 -5.58 -3.10 43.67
N ARG A 281 -4.42 -3.09 44.34
CA ARG A 281 -3.13 -2.88 43.65
C ARG A 281 -2.88 -3.98 42.64
N ASP A 282 -3.12 -5.24 42.99
CA ASP A 282 -2.91 -6.38 42.10
C ASP A 282 -3.79 -6.29 40.85
N VAL A 283 -5.06 -5.89 40.98
CA VAL A 283 -6.00 -5.71 39.85
C VAL A 283 -5.59 -4.57 38.91
N VAL A 284 -5.01 -3.50 39.45
CA VAL A 284 -4.59 -2.30 38.69
C VAL A 284 -3.21 -2.47 38.08
N ASN A 285 -2.35 -3.31 38.66
CA ASN A 285 -0.96 -3.52 38.23
C ASN A 285 -0.80 -3.89 36.73
N PRO A 286 -1.65 -4.73 36.10
CA PRO A 286 -1.59 -4.98 34.65
C PRO A 286 -1.72 -3.70 33.81
N LEU A 287 -2.56 -2.76 34.25
CA LEU A 287 -2.78 -1.47 33.60
C LEU A 287 -1.62 -0.50 33.85
N GLU A 288 -1.13 -0.43 35.09
CA GLU A 288 0.05 0.40 35.43
C GLU A 288 1.27 -0.03 34.64
N LYS A 289 1.52 -1.34 34.57
CA LYS A 289 2.63 -1.90 33.79
C LYS A 289 2.48 -1.58 32.30
N PHE A 290 1.30 -1.80 31.72
CA PHE A 290 1.05 -1.47 30.32
C PHE A 290 1.25 0.02 30.03
N SER A 291 0.76 0.89 30.93
CA SER A 291 0.94 2.33 30.82
C SER A 291 2.42 2.72 30.86
N SER A 292 3.19 2.16 31.80
CA SER A 292 4.64 2.38 31.92
C SER A 292 5.40 1.90 30.68
N ASP A 293 5.07 0.71 30.18
CA ASP A 293 5.81 0.06 29.09
C ASP A 293 5.58 0.77 27.73
N TYR A 294 4.39 1.37 27.51
CA TYR A 294 4.01 1.95 26.22
C TYR A 294 3.65 3.43 26.24
N GLN A 295 3.93 4.17 27.33
CA GLN A 295 3.67 5.61 27.44
C GLN A 295 4.16 6.42 26.23
N VAL A 296 5.41 6.20 25.86
CA VAL A 296 6.07 6.91 24.74
C VAL A 296 5.55 6.44 23.38
N ALA A 297 5.20 5.16 23.29
CA ALA A 297 4.85 4.48 22.06
C ALA A 297 3.43 4.82 21.59
N LEU A 298 2.45 4.79 22.50
CA LEU A 298 1.03 4.96 22.18
C LEU A 298 0.52 6.40 22.33
N LYS A 299 1.19 7.26 23.12
CA LYS A 299 0.85 8.68 23.30
C LYS A 299 -0.66 8.88 23.55
N GLU A 300 -1.37 9.60 22.67
CA GLU A 300 -2.81 9.88 22.78
C GLU A 300 -3.68 8.62 22.76
N ASN A 301 -3.25 7.56 22.06
CA ASN A 301 -3.99 6.30 22.05
C ASN A 301 -3.99 5.60 23.42
N LEU A 302 -2.97 5.85 24.26
CA LEU A 302 -2.85 5.20 25.56
C LEU A 302 -3.99 5.60 26.49
N ASN A 303 -4.29 6.89 26.60
CA ASN A 303 -5.33 7.38 27.50
C ASN A 303 -6.69 6.75 27.17
N ASP A 304 -7.06 6.72 25.88
CA ASP A 304 -8.32 6.12 25.46
C ASP A 304 -8.33 4.59 25.68
N ILE A 305 -7.20 3.88 25.51
CA ILE A 305 -7.12 2.44 25.89
C ILE A 305 -7.36 2.28 27.39
N MET A 306 -6.66 3.06 28.22
CA MET A 306 -6.73 2.98 29.67
C MET A 306 -8.13 3.31 30.21
N ASP A 307 -8.74 4.38 29.70
CA ASP A 307 -10.10 4.80 30.09
C ASP A 307 -11.12 3.70 29.76
N ASN A 308 -11.01 3.06 28.60
CA ASN A 308 -11.88 1.96 28.21
C ASN A 308 -11.64 0.70 29.06
N CYS A 309 -10.39 0.40 29.43
CA CYS A 309 -10.08 -0.69 30.35
C CYS A 309 -10.74 -0.46 31.72
N VAL A 310 -10.53 0.72 32.31
CA VAL A 310 -11.10 1.08 33.63
C VAL A 310 -12.62 1.01 33.60
N HIS A 311 -13.25 1.55 32.55
CA HIS A 311 -14.71 1.50 32.40
C HIS A 311 -15.26 0.08 32.25
N LYS A 312 -14.57 -0.79 31.51
CA LYS A 312 -14.98 -2.20 31.34
C LYS A 312 -14.77 -3.01 32.62
N ILE A 313 -13.65 -2.83 33.31
CA ILE A 313 -13.37 -3.49 34.59
C ILE A 313 -14.39 -3.07 35.66
N GLY A 314 -14.74 -1.79 35.72
CA GLY A 314 -15.74 -1.27 36.67
C GLY A 314 -17.16 -1.79 36.47
N LYS A 315 -17.45 -2.50 35.36
CA LYS A 315 -18.76 -3.12 35.07
C LYS A 315 -18.84 -4.61 35.42
N GLN A 316 -17.73 -5.23 35.81
CA GLN A 316 -17.62 -6.66 36.14
C GLN A 316 -18.03 -6.90 37.59
#